data_AF-A0A0C4FED2-F1
#
_entry.id   AF-A0A0C4FED2-F1
#
_cell.length_a   1.000
_cell.length_b   1.000
_cell.length_c   1.000
_cell.angle_alpha   90.00
_cell.angle_beta   90.00
_cell.angle_gamma   90.00
#
_symmetry.space_group_name_H-M   'P 1'
#
loop_
_entity.id
_entity.type
_entity.pdbx_description
1 polymer ?
#
loop_
_entity_poly.entity_id
_entity_poly.type
_entity_poly.pdbx_seq_one_letter_code
_entity_poly.pdbx_strand_id
1 'polypeptide(L)'
;MDASKAAKLQQQLADITKKANDKDEKRRQAKAKLEDALCTPNPPPSPTATKTPKIAQPDKLNGERGAVAETVARQVGIYMTVNKHLFPTDTTQILFVSSYMTGPAGVWAALFLDQAAVEPPTPTYAEFTAAFRGMFFNPEKKAKAE
;
A
#
# COMPACT_ATOMS: atom_id res chain seq x y z
N MET A 1 -0.15 27.79 73.38
CA MET A 1 0.14 27.49 71.95
C MET A 1 0.95 26.20 71.91
N ASP A 2 0.43 25.15 71.27
CA ASP A 2 1.07 23.82 71.24
C ASP A 2 2.28 23.77 70.31
N ALA A 3 3.45 23.39 70.84
CA ALA A 3 4.70 23.22 70.10
C ALA A 3 4.58 22.25 68.90
N SER A 4 3.65 21.28 68.98
CA SER A 4 3.39 20.30 67.91
C SER A 4 2.87 20.94 66.62
N LYS A 5 2.07 22.02 66.71
CA LYS A 5 1.55 22.72 65.53
C LYS A 5 2.64 23.50 64.81
N ALA A 6 3.58 24.09 65.56
CA ALA A 6 4.72 24.82 65.00
C ALA A 6 5.68 23.89 64.25
N ALA A 7 5.98 22.70 64.81
CA ALA A 7 6.82 21.71 64.14
C ALA A 7 6.19 21.18 62.84
N LYS A 8 4.86 20.97 62.82
CA LYS A 8 4.14 20.50 61.62
C LYS A 8 4.14 21.54 60.50
N LEU A 9 4.04 22.82 60.85
CA LEU A 9 4.15 23.94 59.89
C LEU A 9 5.56 24.05 59.30
N GLN A 10 6.61 23.91 60.12
CA GLN A 10 7.99 23.92 59.63
C GLN A 10 8.29 22.75 58.69
N GLN A 11 7.80 21.56 59.01
CA GLN A 11 7.93 20.39 58.14
C GLN A 11 7.24 20.61 56.78
N GLN A 12 6.02 21.17 56.80
CA GLN A 12 5.26 21.43 55.57
C GLN A 12 5.97 22.46 54.66
N LEU A 13 6.62 23.48 55.22
CA LEU A 13 7.41 24.45 54.46
C LEU A 13 8.65 23.81 53.83
N ALA A 14 9.31 22.89 54.53
CA ALA A 14 10.46 22.16 54.01
C ALA A 14 10.06 21.24 52.84
N ASP A 15 8.94 20.53 52.96
CA ASP A 15 8.43 19.65 51.90
C ASP A 15 7.99 20.44 50.65
N ILE A 16 7.37 21.61 50.83
CA ILE A 16 7.01 22.50 49.71
C ILE A 16 8.25 23.02 48.99
N THR A 17 9.26 23.45 49.75
CA THR A 17 10.52 23.98 49.18
C THR A 17 11.28 22.90 48.42
N LYS A 18 11.35 21.69 48.97
CA LYS A 18 11.95 20.54 48.28
C LYS A 18 11.23 20.21 46.97
N LYS A 19 9.89 20.16 47.01
CA LYS A 19 9.07 19.88 45.82
C LYS A 19 9.20 20.92 44.72
N ALA A 20 9.40 22.19 45.09
CA ALA A 20 9.64 23.27 44.13
C ALA A 20 10.98 23.07 43.40
N ASN A 21 12.05 22.78 44.15
CA ASN A 21 13.38 22.55 43.59
C ASN A 21 13.43 21.33 42.66
N ASP A 22 12.79 20.22 43.05
CA ASP A 22 12.71 19.00 42.23
C ASP A 22 11.97 19.26 40.90
N LYS A 23 10.93 20.10 40.93
CA LYS A 23 10.16 20.47 39.73
C LYS A 23 10.97 21.35 38.80
N ASP A 24 11.72 22.32 39.33
CA ASP A 24 12.57 23.20 38.52
C ASP A 24 13.75 22.45 37.90
N GLU A 25 14.35 21.51 38.62
CA GLU A 25 15.41 20.64 38.10
C GLU A 25 14.88 19.77 36.95
N LYS A 26 13.71 19.15 37.13
CA LYS A 26 13.08 18.35 36.07
C LYS A 26 12.74 19.18 34.83
N ARG A 27 12.33 20.44 35.03
CA ARG A 27 12.05 21.38 33.93
C ARG A 27 13.34 21.78 33.21
N ARG A 28 14.43 22.02 33.93
CA ARG A 28 15.76 22.29 33.34
C ARG A 28 16.27 21.11 32.55
N GLN A 29 16.18 19.89 33.06
CA GLN A 29 16.56 18.68 32.33
C GLN A 29 15.72 18.48 31.06
N ALA A 30 14.41 18.71 31.13
CA ALA A 30 13.55 18.62 29.95
C ALA A 30 13.91 19.68 28.89
N LYS A 31 14.27 20.90 29.32
CA LYS A 31 14.71 21.97 28.41
C LYS A 31 16.07 21.65 27.77
N ALA A 32 17.03 21.14 28.56
CA ALA A 32 18.34 20.75 28.04
C ALA A 32 18.22 19.60 27.01
N LYS A 33 17.35 18.62 27.28
CA LYS A 33 17.08 17.52 26.35
C LYS A 33 16.37 17.97 25.06
N LEU A 34 15.52 19.00 25.15
CA LEU A 34 14.90 19.61 23.96
C LEU A 34 15.93 20.36 23.12
N GLU A 35 16.84 21.11 23.76
CA GLU A 35 17.91 21.85 23.07
C GLU A 35 18.93 20.93 22.41
N ASP A 36 19.30 19.82 23.07
CA ASP A 36 20.17 18.78 22.49
C ASP A 36 19.56 18.14 21.22
N ALA A 37 18.25 17.86 21.27
CA ALA A 37 17.50 17.31 20.12
C ALA A 37 17.32 18.32 18.97
N LEU A 38 17.47 19.62 19.20
CA LEU A 38 17.40 20.65 18.17
C LEU A 38 18.76 20.93 17.51
N CYS A 39 19.87 20.65 18.20
CA CYS A 39 21.22 20.76 17.64
C CYS A 39 21.64 19.54 16.80
N THR A 40 20.88 18.43 16.89
CA THR A 40 21.08 17.28 16.00
C THR A 40 20.29 17.49 14.71
N PRO A 41 20.90 17.37 13.50
CA PRO A 41 20.16 17.41 12.26
C PRO A 41 19.19 16.23 12.23
N ASN A 42 17.88 16.50 12.30
CA ASN A 42 16.89 15.47 12.05
C ASN A 42 17.08 14.98 10.60
N PRO A 43 17.21 13.66 10.35
CA PRO A 43 17.11 13.15 9.01
C PRO A 43 15.74 13.57 8.43
N PRO A 44 15.65 13.87 7.12
CA PRO A 44 14.39 14.28 6.52
C PRO A 44 13.30 13.25 6.83
N PRO A 45 12.06 13.68 7.12
CA PRO A 45 10.97 12.75 7.36
C PRO A 45 10.82 11.86 6.12
N SER A 46 10.98 10.55 6.30
CA SER A 46 10.70 9.58 5.25
C SER A 46 9.30 9.83 4.70
N PRO A 47 9.09 9.83 3.37
CA PRO A 47 7.77 10.00 2.79
C PRO A 47 6.84 8.96 3.42
N THR A 48 5.79 9.43 4.08
CA THR A 48 4.81 8.58 4.72
C THR A 48 4.12 7.82 3.60
N ALA A 49 4.45 6.54 3.44
CA ALA A 49 3.82 5.70 2.44
C ALA A 49 2.31 5.67 2.74
N THR A 50 1.54 6.37 1.91
CA THR A 50 0.08 6.26 1.89
C THR A 50 -0.24 4.79 1.76
N LYS A 51 -0.74 4.16 2.84
CA LYS A 51 -1.09 2.74 2.83
C LYS A 51 -2.31 2.56 1.94
N THR A 52 -2.09 2.28 0.67
CA THR A 52 -3.13 1.88 -0.28
C THR A 52 -3.86 0.66 0.29
N PRO A 53 -5.20 0.57 0.16
CA PRO A 53 -5.95 -0.61 0.58
C PRO A 53 -5.34 -1.88 -0.04
N LYS A 54 -4.99 -2.85 0.81
CA LYS A 54 -4.38 -4.10 0.35
C LYS A 54 -5.47 -4.97 -0.30
N ILE A 55 -5.55 -4.92 -1.62
CA ILE A 55 -6.49 -5.73 -2.41
C ILE A 55 -5.92 -7.13 -2.65
N ALA A 56 -6.79 -8.13 -2.72
CA ALA A 56 -6.40 -9.50 -3.04
C ALA A 56 -5.79 -9.58 -4.46
N GLN A 57 -4.83 -10.49 -4.63
CA GLN A 57 -4.24 -10.80 -5.93
C GLN A 57 -5.25 -11.59 -6.78
N PRO A 58 -5.25 -11.45 -8.12
CA PRO A 58 -6.05 -12.30 -8.99
C PRO A 58 -5.65 -13.78 -8.91
N ASP A 59 -6.61 -14.65 -9.20
CA ASP A 59 -6.36 -16.09 -9.35
C ASP A 59 -5.60 -16.39 -10.66
N LYS A 60 -4.96 -17.57 -10.73
CA LYS A 60 -4.31 -18.04 -11.95
C LYS A 60 -5.36 -18.58 -12.94
N LEU A 61 -5.18 -18.28 -14.22
CA LEU A 61 -5.98 -18.83 -15.31
C LEU A 61 -5.14 -19.83 -16.10
N ASN A 62 -5.54 -21.10 -16.11
CA ASN A 62 -4.80 -22.14 -16.82
C ASN A 62 -5.29 -22.30 -18.28
N GLY A 63 -6.57 -22.06 -18.54
CA GLY A 63 -7.16 -22.20 -19.88
C GLY A 63 -8.67 -22.42 -19.87
N GLU A 64 -9.26 -22.42 -18.68
CA GLU A 64 -10.70 -22.47 -18.48
C GLU A 64 -11.38 -21.32 -19.22
N ARG A 65 -12.53 -21.61 -19.84
CA ARG A 65 -13.32 -20.61 -20.56
C ARG A 65 -14.59 -20.25 -19.81
N GLY A 66 -15.30 -19.24 -20.30
CA GLY A 66 -16.60 -18.82 -19.78
C GLY A 66 -16.48 -18.16 -18.41
N ALA A 67 -17.32 -18.61 -17.47
CA ALA A 67 -17.48 -17.97 -16.17
C ALA A 67 -16.18 -17.87 -15.35
N VAL A 68 -15.29 -18.85 -15.46
CA VAL A 68 -13.99 -18.84 -14.75
C VAL A 68 -13.11 -17.72 -15.30
N ALA A 69 -12.91 -17.66 -16.61
CA ALA A 69 -12.14 -16.59 -17.26
C ALA A 69 -12.76 -15.19 -17.04
N GLU A 70 -14.09 -15.08 -17.09
CA GLU A 70 -14.80 -13.84 -16.76
C GLU A 70 -14.53 -13.38 -15.32
N THR A 71 -14.45 -14.32 -14.37
CA THR A 71 -14.17 -14.03 -12.97
C THR A 71 -12.74 -13.54 -12.77
N VAL A 72 -11.76 -14.23 -13.34
CA VAL A 72 -10.35 -13.81 -13.29
C VAL A 72 -10.18 -12.43 -13.94
N ALA A 73 -10.83 -12.18 -15.09
CA ALA A 73 -10.80 -10.87 -15.74
C ALA A 73 -11.34 -9.75 -14.85
N ARG A 74 -12.40 -10.00 -14.08
CA ARG A 74 -12.95 -9.02 -13.11
C ARG A 74 -11.97 -8.77 -11.96
N GLN A 75 -11.34 -9.81 -11.41
CA GLN A 75 -10.34 -9.67 -10.35
C GLN A 75 -9.15 -8.83 -10.81
N VAL A 76 -8.62 -9.11 -12.01
CA VAL A 76 -7.53 -8.34 -12.64
C VAL A 76 -7.95 -6.88 -12.84
N GLY A 77 -9.13 -6.63 -13.39
CA GLY A 77 -9.64 -5.27 -13.60
C GLY A 77 -9.76 -4.46 -12.30
N ILE A 78 -10.25 -5.10 -11.23
CA ILE A 78 -10.30 -4.50 -9.89
C ILE A 78 -8.89 -4.16 -9.39
N TYR A 79 -7.96 -5.11 -9.47
CA TYR A 79 -6.58 -4.93 -9.02
C TYR A 79 -5.91 -3.75 -9.74
N MET A 80 -6.00 -3.71 -11.06
CA MET A 80 -5.39 -2.67 -11.89
C MET A 80 -6.04 -1.31 -11.68
N THR A 81 -7.35 -1.25 -11.40
CA THR A 81 -8.05 0.00 -11.11
C THR A 81 -7.57 0.61 -9.79
N VAL A 82 -7.45 -0.20 -8.74
CA VAL A 82 -6.95 0.25 -7.43
C VAL A 82 -5.47 0.63 -7.50
N ASN A 83 -4.68 -0.10 -8.30
CA ASN A 83 -3.24 0.09 -8.42
C ASN A 83 -2.83 0.77 -9.74
N LYS A 84 -3.66 1.66 -10.28
CA LYS A 84 -3.48 2.24 -11.62
C LYS A 84 -2.09 2.85 -11.86
N HIS A 85 -1.50 3.46 -10.82
CA HIS A 85 -0.16 4.06 -10.86
C HIS A 85 0.98 3.05 -11.15
N LEU A 86 0.76 1.74 -10.91
CA LEU A 86 1.74 0.70 -11.21
C LEU A 86 1.73 0.26 -12.68
N PHE A 87 0.73 0.70 -13.45
CA PHE A 87 0.51 0.26 -14.83
C PHE A 87 0.44 1.44 -15.81
N PRO A 88 1.53 2.22 -15.96
CA PRO A 88 1.53 3.44 -16.76
C PRO A 88 1.47 3.20 -18.28
N THR A 89 1.78 1.99 -18.75
CA THR A 89 1.82 1.66 -20.18
C THR A 89 1.06 0.38 -20.48
N ASP A 90 0.59 0.25 -21.72
CA ASP A 90 -0.06 -0.97 -22.22
C ASP A 90 0.84 -2.21 -22.04
N THR A 91 2.14 -2.07 -22.27
CA THR A 91 3.14 -3.12 -22.01
C THR A 91 3.10 -3.60 -20.56
N THR A 92 3.11 -2.69 -19.58
CA THR A 92 3.05 -3.07 -18.15
C THR A 92 1.73 -3.74 -17.78
N GLN A 93 0.63 -3.35 -18.44
CA GLN A 93 -0.68 -3.95 -18.26
C GLN A 93 -0.71 -5.38 -18.81
N ILE A 94 -0.26 -5.57 -20.06
CA ILE A 94 -0.19 -6.88 -20.72
C ILE A 94 0.71 -7.84 -19.95
N LEU A 95 1.91 -7.39 -19.55
CA LEU A 95 2.84 -8.19 -18.75
C LEU A 95 2.21 -8.67 -17.44
N PHE A 96 1.51 -7.76 -16.75
CA PHE A 96 0.85 -8.09 -15.49
C PHE A 96 -0.23 -9.15 -15.68
N VAL A 97 -1.16 -8.98 -16.63
CA VAL A 97 -2.23 -9.97 -16.86
C VAL A 97 -1.65 -11.32 -17.27
N SER A 98 -0.70 -11.32 -18.20
CA SER A 98 -0.03 -12.53 -18.68
C SER A 98 0.69 -13.29 -17.56
N SER A 99 1.17 -12.62 -16.51
CA SER A 99 1.80 -13.28 -15.36
C SER A 99 0.84 -14.17 -14.54
N TYR A 100 -0.47 -13.98 -14.68
CA TYR A 100 -1.49 -14.85 -14.07
C TYR A 100 -1.97 -15.95 -14.99
N MET A 101 -1.48 -16.00 -16.23
CA MET A 101 -1.85 -17.02 -17.20
C MET A 101 -0.84 -18.17 -17.14
N THR A 102 -1.32 -19.40 -16.98
CA THR A 102 -0.51 -20.62 -16.89
C THR A 102 -0.99 -21.64 -17.92
N GLY A 103 -0.23 -22.73 -18.13
CA GLY A 103 -0.62 -23.82 -19.02
C GLY A 103 -1.04 -23.33 -20.42
N PRO A 104 -2.14 -23.84 -21.00
CA PRO A 104 -2.66 -23.39 -22.29
C PRO A 104 -2.88 -21.88 -22.43
N ALA A 105 -3.37 -21.22 -21.38
CA ALA A 105 -3.55 -19.77 -21.37
C ALA A 105 -2.21 -19.03 -21.42
N GLY A 106 -1.21 -19.52 -20.70
CA GLY A 106 0.16 -19.00 -20.75
C GLY A 106 0.80 -19.13 -22.13
N VAL A 107 0.61 -20.28 -22.80
CA VAL A 107 1.08 -20.49 -24.18
C VAL A 107 0.44 -19.48 -25.14
N TRP A 108 -0.85 -19.22 -25.00
CA TRP A 108 -1.53 -18.19 -25.79
C TRP A 108 -0.99 -16.77 -25.48
N ALA A 109 -0.74 -16.47 -24.21
CA ALA A 109 -0.24 -15.16 -23.77
C ALA A 109 1.19 -14.86 -24.27
N ALA A 110 2.00 -15.90 -24.49
CA ALA A 110 3.37 -15.76 -25.00
C ALA A 110 3.45 -14.93 -26.29
N LEU A 111 2.47 -15.08 -27.20
CA LEU A 111 2.40 -14.29 -28.44
C LEU A 111 2.37 -12.78 -28.17
N PHE A 112 1.66 -12.36 -27.14
CA PHE A 112 1.56 -10.95 -26.76
C PHE A 112 2.77 -10.48 -25.97
N LEU A 113 3.39 -11.38 -25.19
CA LEU A 113 4.63 -11.08 -24.47
C LEU A 113 5.78 -10.82 -25.45
N ASP A 114 5.91 -11.64 -26.48
CA ASP A 114 6.93 -11.48 -27.52
C ASP A 114 6.74 -10.15 -28.26
N GLN A 115 5.51 -9.80 -28.61
CA GLN A 115 5.19 -8.53 -29.27
C GLN A 115 5.39 -7.31 -28.35
N ALA A 116 5.13 -7.46 -27.05
CA ALA A 116 5.34 -6.41 -26.06
C ALA A 116 6.82 -6.19 -25.73
N ALA A 117 7.70 -7.13 -26.09
CA ALA A 117 9.16 -7.03 -25.93
C ALA A 117 9.87 -6.36 -27.12
N VAL A 118 9.18 -6.11 -28.23
CA VAL A 118 9.70 -5.39 -29.40
C VAL A 118 9.65 -3.87 -29.16
N GLU A 119 10.59 -3.11 -29.72
CA GLU A 119 10.61 -1.64 -29.67
C GLU A 119 10.31 -1.02 -31.06
N PRO A 120 9.24 -0.23 -31.22
CA PRO A 120 8.21 0.05 -30.22
C PRO A 120 7.29 -1.16 -29.99
N PRO A 121 6.68 -1.28 -28.79
CA PRO A 121 5.76 -2.38 -28.49
C PRO A 121 4.53 -2.30 -29.39
N THR A 122 4.20 -3.42 -30.03
CA THR A 122 3.16 -3.50 -31.06
C THR A 122 1.73 -3.55 -30.48
N PRO A 123 1.42 -4.35 -29.43
CA PRO A 123 0.04 -4.56 -29.03
C PRO A 123 -0.40 -3.54 -27.98
N THR A 124 -1.56 -2.93 -28.20
CA THR A 124 -2.24 -2.14 -27.18
C THR A 124 -2.94 -3.04 -26.17
N TYR A 125 -3.19 -2.52 -24.96
CA TYR A 125 -3.93 -3.28 -23.95
C TYR A 125 -5.38 -3.56 -24.37
N ALA A 126 -5.95 -2.69 -25.20
CA ALA A 126 -7.28 -2.86 -25.77
C ALA A 126 -7.34 -4.08 -26.71
N GLU A 127 -6.36 -4.23 -27.60
CA GLU A 127 -6.25 -5.37 -28.52
C GLU A 127 -6.05 -6.68 -27.75
N PHE A 128 -5.14 -6.67 -26.78
CA PHE A 128 -4.93 -7.81 -25.88
C PHE A 128 -6.24 -8.23 -25.19
N THR A 129 -6.97 -7.27 -24.63
CA THR A 129 -8.24 -7.54 -23.92
C THR A 129 -9.32 -8.04 -24.88
N ALA A 130 -9.40 -7.51 -26.10
CA ALA A 130 -10.33 -7.98 -27.12
C ALA A 130 -10.03 -9.44 -27.52
N ALA A 131 -8.76 -9.77 -27.76
CA ALA A 131 -8.33 -11.11 -28.08
C ALA A 131 -8.56 -12.09 -26.91
N PHE A 132 -8.25 -11.67 -25.68
CA PHE A 132 -8.50 -12.44 -24.46
C PHE A 132 -9.98 -12.80 -24.32
N ARG A 133 -10.87 -11.80 -24.48
CA ARG A 133 -12.32 -12.02 -24.43
C ARG A 133 -12.80 -12.95 -25.55
N GLY A 134 -12.24 -12.81 -26.75
CA GLY A 134 -12.57 -13.71 -27.87
C GLY A 134 -12.15 -15.15 -27.60
N MET A 135 -10.99 -15.37 -26.98
CA MET A 135 -10.44 -16.70 -26.74
C MET A 135 -11.10 -17.41 -25.55
N PHE A 136 -11.29 -16.70 -24.44
CA PHE A 136 -11.65 -17.32 -23.16
C PHE A 136 -13.07 -17.02 -22.69
N PHE A 137 -13.79 -16.03 -23.22
CA PHE A 137 -15.20 -15.83 -22.79
C PHE A 137 -16.13 -16.78 -23.56
N ASN A 138 -17.29 -17.06 -22.97
CA ASN A 138 -18.29 -17.91 -23.63
C ASN A 138 -18.97 -17.14 -24.79
N PRO A 139 -18.93 -17.66 -26.02
CA PRO A 139 -19.60 -17.03 -27.15
C PRO A 139 -21.13 -17.08 -27.02
N GLU A 140 -21.69 -18.13 -26.40
CA GLU A 140 -23.14 -18.32 -26.27
C GLU A 140 -23.83 -17.30 -25.35
N LYS A 141 -23.10 -16.71 -24.38
CA LYS A 141 -23.63 -15.60 -23.58
C LYS A 141 -23.74 -14.30 -24.38
N LYS A 142 -22.92 -14.09 -25.41
CA LYS A 142 -23.00 -12.90 -26.26
C LYS A 142 -24.23 -12.91 -27.17
N ALA A 143 -24.78 -14.08 -27.50
CA ALA A 143 -25.95 -14.23 -28.36
C ALA A 143 -27.30 -14.12 -27.63
N LYS A 144 -27.32 -13.98 -26.30
CA LYS A 144 -28.53 -13.97 -25.46
C LYS A 144 -28.78 -12.62 -24.76
N ALA A 145 -27.99 -11.59 -25.09
CA ALA A 145 -28.05 -10.27 -24.47
C ALA A 145 -28.53 -9.16 -25.43
N GLU A 146 -29.17 -9.54 -26.54
CA GLU A 146 -29.84 -8.63 -27.47
C GLU A 146 -31.36 -8.85 -27.45
#